data_AF-A0A9W8G1M5-F1
#
_entry.id   AF-A0A9W8G1M5-F1
#
_cell.length_a   1.000
_cell.length_b   1.000
_cell.length_c   1.000
_cell.angle_alpha   90.00
_cell.angle_beta   90.00
_cell.angle_gamma   90.00
#
_symmetry.space_group_name_H-M   'P 1'
#
loop_
_entity.id
_entity.type
_entity.pdbx_description
1 polymer ?
#
loop_
_entity_poly.entity_id
_entity_poly.type
_entity_poly.pdbx_seq_one_letter_code
_entity_poly.pdbx_strand_id
1 'polypeptide(L)'
;MLRSIQTRMHLLQGAAVRTVHTTPASSGRRRNNRKAELEAQRVAEAEAKERAKEQLKKLKATEFLNSLVQPKRLFDSTQISQQDAAISSSLAFQSSADANSGAKNFDAGLKRQADSGNYAYQIKADEVELITNVAPKVGSGVDSGLSNSILPETVNKNGPIQADIVRRVAALDNANAKAITMFNIGRALEKFGRSDADSGSAEVQAAVWTVRINSLEEHLRQNHKDHQNRRSYTKLLHKRAKMLKYLRRESLERYYLCLKQLGLTKEMVEGEILIPRRVEYE
;
A
#
# COMPACT_ATOMS: atom_id res chain seq x y z
N MET A 1 74.46 -23.86 9.10
CA MET A 1 73.20 -23.15 8.81
C MET A 1 72.94 -22.91 7.32
N LEU A 2 73.94 -22.89 6.43
CA LEU A 2 73.72 -22.65 4.99
C LEU A 2 73.23 -23.88 4.17
N ARG A 3 73.39 -25.11 4.68
CA ARG A 3 72.91 -26.32 3.98
C ARG A 3 71.41 -26.63 4.15
N SER A 4 70.72 -26.07 5.16
CA SER A 4 69.27 -26.29 5.37
C SER A 4 68.38 -25.32 4.61
N ILE A 5 68.91 -24.18 4.18
CA ILE A 5 68.21 -23.20 3.33
C ILE A 5 68.21 -23.69 1.88
N GLN A 6 69.29 -24.32 1.43
CA GLN A 6 69.45 -24.80 0.06
C GLN A 6 68.59 -26.04 -0.24
N THR A 7 68.36 -26.91 0.75
CA THR A 7 67.41 -28.04 0.64
C THR A 7 65.95 -27.58 0.63
N ARG A 8 65.63 -26.45 1.29
CA ARG A 8 64.27 -25.89 1.29
C ARG A 8 63.94 -25.13 0.01
N MET A 9 64.94 -24.53 -0.66
CA MET A 9 64.76 -23.94 -2.00
C MET A 9 64.54 -25.00 -3.09
N HIS A 10 65.22 -26.15 -3.03
CA HIS A 10 65.03 -27.22 -4.01
C HIS A 10 63.65 -27.91 -3.93
N LEU A 11 63.03 -27.92 -2.75
CA LEU A 11 61.68 -28.44 -2.54
C LEU A 11 60.57 -27.47 -2.99
N LEU A 12 60.88 -26.18 -3.16
CA LEU A 12 59.92 -25.17 -3.62
C LEU A 12 59.93 -24.95 -5.14
N GLN A 13 60.96 -25.46 -5.85
CA GLN A 13 61.00 -25.46 -7.32
C GLN A 13 60.31 -26.67 -7.96
N GLY A 14 59.93 -27.68 -7.16
CA GLY A 14 59.28 -28.91 -7.63
C GLY A 14 57.75 -28.92 -7.56
N ALA A 15 57.12 -27.88 -7.00
CA ALA A 15 55.66 -27.72 -7.02
C ALA A 15 55.21 -26.93 -8.25
N ALA A 16 55.72 -27.30 -9.43
CA ALA A 16 55.02 -26.97 -10.66
C ALA A 16 53.62 -27.58 -10.53
N VAL A 17 52.59 -26.73 -10.60
CA VAL A 17 51.20 -27.17 -10.77
C VAL A 17 51.25 -28.20 -11.88
N ARG A 18 51.12 -29.49 -11.53
CA ARG A 18 50.94 -30.57 -12.49
C ARG A 18 49.60 -30.28 -13.15
N THR A 19 49.63 -29.43 -14.17
CA THR A 19 48.56 -29.33 -15.13
C THR A 19 48.53 -30.73 -15.73
N VAL A 20 47.59 -31.54 -15.26
CA VAL A 20 47.34 -32.85 -15.85
C VAL A 20 47.15 -32.55 -17.33
N HIS A 21 48.10 -32.95 -18.18
CA HIS A 21 48.02 -32.72 -19.63
C HIS A 21 46.92 -33.65 -20.14
N THR A 22 45.67 -33.24 -19.93
CA THR A 22 44.50 -33.90 -20.47
C THR A 22 44.53 -33.67 -21.98
N THR A 23 44.33 -34.73 -22.76
CA THR A 23 44.15 -34.61 -24.22
C THR A 23 43.13 -33.49 -24.53
N PRO A 24 43.37 -32.64 -25.55
CA PRO A 24 42.52 -31.46 -25.83
C PRO A 24 41.03 -31.80 -25.97
N ALA A 25 40.71 -33.01 -26.44
CA ALA A 25 39.33 -33.51 -26.52
C ALA A 25 38.65 -33.71 -25.14
N SER A 26 39.38 -34.17 -24.12
CA SER A 26 38.84 -34.38 -22.77
C SER A 26 38.69 -33.09 -21.97
N SER A 27 39.54 -32.09 -22.22
CA SER A 27 39.40 -30.75 -21.61
C SER A 27 38.21 -29.98 -22.20
N GLY A 28 37.95 -30.12 -23.51
CA GLY A 28 36.78 -29.55 -24.19
C GLY A 28 35.47 -30.12 -23.66
N ARG A 29 35.37 -31.45 -23.51
CA ARG A 29 34.19 -32.10 -22.90
C ARG A 29 33.92 -31.63 -21.48
N ARG A 30 34.95 -31.50 -20.63
CA ARG A 30 34.79 -30.98 -19.25
C ARG A 30 34.29 -29.54 -19.22
N ARG A 31 34.78 -28.67 -20.13
CA ARG A 31 34.29 -27.29 -20.24
C ARG A 31 32.83 -27.24 -20.67
N ASN A 32 32.44 -28.08 -21.63
CA ASN A 32 31.07 -28.18 -22.09
C ASN A 32 30.13 -28.72 -20.99
N ASN A 33 30.55 -29.76 -20.28
CA ASN A 33 29.80 -30.30 -19.14
C ASN A 33 29.66 -29.26 -18.03
N ARG A 34 30.74 -28.56 -17.67
CA ARG A 34 30.70 -27.47 -16.68
C ARG A 34 29.82 -26.30 -17.13
N LYS A 35 29.83 -25.97 -18.42
CA LYS A 35 28.96 -24.93 -18.99
C LYS A 35 27.49 -25.36 -18.92
N ALA A 36 27.19 -26.61 -19.27
CA ALA A 36 25.86 -27.18 -19.15
C ALA A 36 25.38 -27.26 -17.68
N GLU A 37 26.26 -27.62 -16.74
CA GLU A 37 25.97 -27.59 -15.29
C GLU A 37 25.67 -26.17 -14.81
N LEU A 38 26.47 -25.17 -15.23
CA LEU A 38 26.23 -23.76 -14.88
C LEU A 38 24.94 -23.23 -15.50
N GLU A 39 24.63 -23.61 -16.74
CA GLU A 39 23.36 -23.25 -17.40
C GLU A 39 22.17 -23.91 -16.68
N ALA A 40 22.28 -25.20 -16.32
CA ALA A 40 21.27 -25.90 -15.53
C ALA A 40 21.08 -25.26 -14.15
N GLN A 41 22.16 -24.84 -13.48
CA GLN A 41 22.09 -24.10 -12.22
C GLN A 41 21.37 -22.75 -12.40
N ARG A 42 21.68 -21.99 -13.45
CA ARG A 42 21.02 -20.71 -13.74
C ARG A 42 19.54 -20.88 -14.06
N VAL A 43 19.18 -21.92 -14.81
CA VAL A 43 17.78 -22.25 -15.11
C VAL A 43 17.05 -22.66 -13.82
N ALA A 44 17.64 -23.52 -13.00
CA ALA A 44 17.07 -23.92 -11.72
C ALA A 44 16.90 -22.74 -10.75
N GLU A 45 17.89 -21.83 -10.68
CA GLU A 45 17.79 -20.59 -9.92
C GLU A 45 16.70 -19.66 -10.47
N ALA A 46 16.58 -19.56 -11.80
CA ALA A 46 15.54 -18.74 -12.43
C ALA A 46 14.14 -19.31 -12.15
N GLU A 47 13.95 -20.62 -12.29
CA GLU A 47 12.69 -21.29 -11.94
C GLU A 47 12.36 -21.12 -10.45
N ALA A 48 13.35 -21.23 -9.55
CA ALA A 48 13.16 -21.00 -8.13
C ALA A 48 12.74 -19.55 -7.85
N LYS A 49 13.36 -18.57 -8.53
CA LYS A 49 12.96 -17.16 -8.45
C LYS A 49 11.55 -16.92 -8.96
N GLU A 50 11.16 -17.52 -10.08
CA GLU A 50 9.81 -17.40 -10.63
C GLU A 50 8.76 -18.04 -9.70
N ARG A 51 9.02 -19.24 -9.17
CA ARG A 51 8.15 -19.87 -8.15
C ARG A 51 8.04 -18.99 -6.90
N ALA A 52 9.14 -18.37 -6.45
CA ALA A 52 9.13 -17.44 -5.32
C ALA A 52 8.35 -16.15 -5.64
N LYS A 53 8.46 -15.60 -6.85
CA LYS A 53 7.66 -14.45 -7.32
C LYS A 53 6.16 -14.79 -7.31
N GLU A 54 5.77 -15.97 -7.80
CA GLU A 54 4.39 -16.43 -7.78
C GLU A 54 3.84 -16.60 -6.35
N GLN A 55 4.63 -17.21 -5.47
CA GLN A 55 4.29 -17.32 -4.05
C GLN A 55 4.13 -15.94 -3.41
N LEU A 56 5.04 -15.00 -3.72
CA LEU A 56 4.95 -13.62 -3.25
C LEU A 56 3.69 -12.92 -3.77
N LYS A 57 3.31 -13.15 -5.04
CA LYS A 57 2.08 -12.60 -5.61
C LYS A 57 0.83 -13.11 -4.89
N LYS A 58 0.77 -14.41 -4.60
CA LYS A 58 -0.30 -15.03 -3.81
C LYS A 58 -0.37 -14.46 -2.39
N LEU A 59 0.78 -14.20 -1.78
CA LEU A 59 0.87 -13.64 -0.43
C LEU A 59 0.58 -12.14 -0.38
N LYS A 60 0.91 -11.36 -1.41
CA LYS A 60 0.57 -9.93 -1.49
C LYS A 60 -0.95 -9.71 -1.58
N ALA A 61 -1.69 -10.66 -2.14
CA ALA A 61 -3.14 -10.62 -2.24
C ALA A 61 -3.85 -11.18 -1.00
N THR A 62 -3.44 -10.77 0.21
CA THR A 62 -4.20 -11.16 1.41
C THR A 62 -5.51 -10.39 1.52
N GLU A 63 -6.49 -11.01 2.18
CA GLU A 63 -7.74 -10.35 2.53
C GLU A 63 -7.52 -9.03 3.27
N PHE A 64 -6.50 -8.95 4.13
CA PHE A 64 -6.19 -7.70 4.82
C PHE A 64 -5.68 -6.62 3.88
N LEU A 65 -4.68 -6.91 3.05
CA LEU A 65 -4.12 -5.91 2.14
C LEU A 65 -5.12 -5.46 1.08
N ASN A 66 -5.95 -6.39 0.58
CA ASN A 66 -7.04 -6.09 -0.34
C ASN A 66 -8.16 -5.24 0.30
N SER A 67 -8.33 -5.33 1.62
CA SER A 67 -9.31 -4.51 2.36
C SER A 67 -8.85 -3.09 2.62
N LEU A 68 -7.55 -2.78 2.46
CA LEU A 68 -7.04 -1.43 2.67
C LEU A 68 -7.57 -0.51 1.57
N VAL A 69 -8.16 0.61 1.97
CA VAL A 69 -8.79 1.53 1.04
C VAL A 69 -7.72 2.40 0.39
N GLN A 70 -7.64 2.31 -0.93
CA GLN A 70 -6.99 3.29 -1.80
C GLN A 70 -8.11 4.00 -2.57
N PRO A 71 -8.62 5.14 -2.07
CA PRO A 71 -9.68 5.82 -2.79
C PRO A 71 -9.13 6.26 -4.15
N LYS A 72 -9.87 5.97 -5.22
CA LYS A 72 -9.57 6.50 -6.55
C LYS A 72 -9.78 8.00 -6.46
N ARG A 73 -8.68 8.76 -6.37
CA ARG A 73 -8.74 10.23 -6.45
C ARG A 73 -9.37 10.57 -7.80
N LEU A 74 -10.57 11.15 -7.77
CA LEU A 74 -11.28 11.56 -8.98
C LEU A 74 -10.48 12.59 -9.79
N PHE A 75 -9.53 13.26 -9.15
CA PHE A 75 -8.65 14.27 -9.74
C PHE A 75 -7.19 13.90 -9.48
N ASP A 76 -6.65 12.93 -10.23
CA ASP A 76 -5.21 12.89 -10.44
C ASP A 76 -4.86 14.12 -11.29
N SER A 77 -4.07 15.04 -10.74
CA SER A 77 -3.67 16.27 -11.44
C SER A 77 -2.95 16.02 -12.76
N THR A 78 -2.48 14.79 -13.01
CA THR A 78 -1.89 14.32 -14.26
C THR A 78 -2.92 13.95 -15.34
N GLN A 79 -4.19 13.74 -14.98
CA GLN A 79 -5.29 13.34 -15.87
C GLN A 79 -6.23 14.51 -16.26
N ILE A 80 -6.25 15.57 -15.46
CA ILE A 80 -7.09 16.78 -15.65
C ILE A 80 -6.88 17.42 -17.02
N SER A 81 -5.69 17.32 -17.61
CA SER A 81 -5.40 17.95 -18.91
C SER A 81 -6.02 17.23 -20.11
N GLN A 82 -6.34 15.94 -20.02
CA GLN A 82 -6.71 15.14 -21.22
C GLN A 82 -8.20 14.84 -21.29
N GLN A 83 -8.85 14.62 -20.16
CA GLN A 83 -10.27 14.25 -20.11
C GLN A 83 -11.18 15.49 -20.18
N ASP A 84 -10.81 16.58 -19.50
CA ASP A 84 -11.57 17.82 -19.53
C ASP A 84 -11.47 18.54 -20.89
N ALA A 85 -10.36 18.32 -21.63
CA ALA A 85 -10.22 18.78 -23.01
C ALA A 85 -11.15 18.03 -23.99
N ALA A 86 -11.40 16.74 -23.75
CA ALA A 86 -12.32 15.93 -24.56
C ALA A 86 -13.81 16.22 -24.24
N ILE A 87 -14.11 16.55 -22.98
CA ILE A 87 -15.45 16.96 -22.56
C ILE A 87 -15.76 18.37 -23.09
N SER A 88 -14.79 19.29 -23.05
CA SER A 88 -14.96 20.65 -23.58
C SER A 88 -15.14 20.67 -25.10
N SER A 89 -14.47 19.79 -25.84
CA SER A 89 -14.61 19.70 -27.31
C SER A 89 -15.92 19.05 -27.76
N SER A 90 -16.49 18.13 -26.97
CA SER A 90 -17.81 17.53 -27.24
C SER A 90 -18.97 18.45 -26.86
N LEU A 91 -18.84 19.25 -25.80
CA LEU A 91 -19.85 20.27 -25.41
C LEU A 91 -19.91 21.45 -26.38
N ALA A 92 -18.80 21.83 -27.02
CA ALA A 92 -18.78 22.90 -28.02
C ALA A 92 -19.51 22.53 -29.32
N PHE A 93 -19.79 21.25 -29.58
CA PHE A 93 -20.48 20.79 -30.78
C PHE A 93 -22.02 20.83 -30.66
N GLN A 94 -22.57 21.01 -29.44
CA GLN A 94 -24.02 20.95 -29.21
C GLN A 94 -24.69 22.31 -28.94
N SER A 95 -23.97 23.44 -28.93
CA SER A 95 -24.58 24.75 -28.65
C SER A 95 -25.10 25.48 -29.90
N SER A 96 -25.92 24.81 -30.72
CA SER A 96 -26.71 25.47 -31.78
C SER A 96 -28.13 24.90 -31.90
N ALA A 97 -28.89 24.91 -30.82
CA ALA A 97 -30.36 24.94 -30.86
C ALA A 97 -30.93 25.40 -29.50
N ASP A 98 -31.87 26.35 -29.57
CA ASP A 98 -32.86 26.70 -28.54
C ASP A 98 -32.41 27.49 -27.29
N ALA A 99 -32.19 28.78 -27.51
CA ALA A 99 -32.16 29.82 -26.48
C ALA A 99 -33.58 30.27 -26.08
N ASN A 100 -34.34 29.46 -25.33
CA ASN A 100 -35.38 29.94 -24.38
C ASN A 100 -36.08 28.79 -23.60
N SER A 101 -35.40 28.20 -22.61
CA SER A 101 -36.03 27.42 -21.52
C SER A 101 -35.14 27.29 -20.27
N GLY A 102 -34.20 28.22 -20.08
CA GLY A 102 -33.03 28.06 -19.21
C GLY A 102 -33.19 28.36 -17.71
N ALA A 103 -34.30 27.95 -17.07
CA ALA A 103 -34.44 28.14 -15.60
C ALA A 103 -35.10 26.98 -14.84
N LYS A 104 -35.20 25.80 -15.43
CA LYS A 104 -35.64 24.58 -14.71
C LYS A 104 -34.78 23.42 -15.21
N ASN A 105 -34.18 22.67 -14.28
CA ASN A 105 -33.35 21.45 -14.48
C ASN A 105 -31.82 21.60 -14.37
N PHE A 106 -31.29 22.55 -13.60
CA PHE A 106 -29.85 22.49 -13.22
C PHE A 106 -29.54 21.48 -12.09
N ASP A 107 -30.55 20.99 -11.37
CA ASP A 107 -30.36 20.16 -10.16
C ASP A 107 -30.53 18.64 -10.42
N ALA A 108 -30.90 18.23 -11.65
CA ALA A 108 -31.31 16.86 -11.96
C ALA A 108 -30.27 16.01 -12.72
N GLY A 109 -29.07 16.52 -13.00
CA GLY A 109 -28.11 15.88 -13.91
C GLY A 109 -26.93 15.16 -13.25
N LEU A 110 -26.51 15.56 -12.05
CA LEU A 110 -25.43 14.87 -11.36
C LEU A 110 -26.06 13.75 -10.53
N LYS A 111 -26.06 12.52 -11.06
CA LYS A 111 -26.19 11.32 -10.21
C LYS A 111 -25.02 11.35 -9.23
N ARG A 112 -25.24 11.99 -8.07
CA ARG A 112 -24.29 12.12 -6.97
C ARG A 112 -23.95 10.68 -6.60
N GLN A 113 -22.72 10.27 -6.90
CA GLN A 113 -22.29 8.90 -6.62
C GLN A 113 -22.57 8.62 -5.15
N ALA A 114 -23.23 7.50 -4.85
CA ALA A 114 -23.53 7.14 -3.47
C ALA A 114 -22.23 7.18 -2.66
N ASP A 115 -22.26 7.89 -1.53
CA ASP A 115 -21.08 8.04 -0.67
C ASP A 115 -20.52 6.66 -0.34
N SER A 116 -19.18 6.52 -0.37
CA SER A 116 -18.51 5.25 -0.12
C SER A 116 -18.69 4.71 1.30
N GLY A 117 -19.42 5.44 2.16
CA GLY A 117 -19.65 5.13 3.58
C GLY A 117 -18.39 5.18 4.45
N ASN A 118 -17.24 5.52 3.86
CA ASN A 118 -15.96 5.65 4.54
C ASN A 118 -15.64 7.13 4.70
N TYR A 119 -15.44 7.55 5.94
CA TYR A 119 -15.16 8.94 6.29
C TYR A 119 -13.73 9.10 6.83
N ALA A 120 -13.19 10.28 6.59
CA ALA A 120 -11.89 10.70 7.09
C ALA A 120 -11.99 11.14 8.56
N TYR A 121 -10.85 11.49 9.14
CA TYR A 121 -10.77 12.10 10.48
C TYR A 121 -11.30 11.23 11.64
N GLN A 122 -11.34 9.90 11.45
CA GLN A 122 -11.84 8.95 12.45
C GLN A 122 -13.33 9.09 12.76
N ILE A 123 -14.08 9.74 11.87
CA ILE A 123 -15.52 9.88 11.99
C ILE A 123 -16.17 8.57 11.51
N LYS A 124 -17.10 8.02 12.30
CA LYS A 124 -17.88 6.83 11.93
C LYS A 124 -19.07 7.23 11.06
N ALA A 125 -19.57 6.29 10.26
CA ALA A 125 -20.75 6.54 9.44
C ALA A 125 -21.97 6.94 10.28
N ASP A 126 -22.16 6.30 11.43
CA ASP A 126 -23.26 6.60 12.36
C ASP A 126 -23.18 8.03 12.91
N GLU A 127 -21.97 8.57 13.11
CA GLU A 127 -21.77 9.94 13.59
C GLU A 127 -22.11 10.96 12.50
N VAL A 128 -21.76 10.68 11.25
CA VAL A 128 -22.15 11.52 10.11
C VAL A 128 -23.67 11.51 9.94
N GLU A 129 -24.32 10.36 10.05
CA GLU A 129 -25.78 10.28 9.97
C GLU A 129 -26.46 10.97 11.16
N LEU A 130 -25.89 10.91 12.36
CA LEU A 130 -26.36 11.66 13.52
C LEU A 130 -26.26 13.17 13.28
N ILE A 131 -25.13 13.65 12.78
CA ILE A 131 -24.90 15.08 12.49
C ILE A 131 -25.84 15.55 11.38
N THR A 132 -26.01 14.77 10.32
CA THR A 132 -26.79 15.19 9.15
C THR A 132 -28.30 15.10 9.37
N ASN A 133 -28.79 14.10 10.11
CA ASN A 133 -30.22 13.87 10.28
C ASN A 133 -30.77 14.41 11.60
N VAL A 134 -30.01 14.39 12.69
CA VAL A 134 -30.50 14.73 14.05
C VAL A 134 -30.16 16.16 14.43
N ALA A 135 -28.94 16.64 14.17
CA ALA A 135 -28.54 18.01 14.53
C ALA A 135 -29.48 19.12 13.98
N PRO A 136 -29.91 19.11 12.69
CA PRO A 136 -30.81 20.15 12.19
C PRO A 136 -32.19 20.14 12.86
N LYS A 137 -32.67 18.97 13.34
CA LYS A 137 -33.96 18.83 14.01
C LYS A 137 -33.96 19.40 15.43
N VAL A 138 -32.83 19.30 16.13
CA VAL A 138 -32.69 19.85 17.48
C VAL A 138 -32.66 21.37 17.44
N GLY A 139 -31.94 21.97 16.48
CA GLY A 139 -31.87 23.43 16.33
C GLY A 139 -33.22 24.08 16.04
N SER A 140 -34.07 23.44 15.23
CA SER A 140 -35.41 23.98 14.93
C SER A 140 -36.39 23.97 16.11
N GLY A 141 -36.15 23.16 17.15
CA GLY A 141 -37.06 23.03 18.29
C GLY A 141 -36.85 24.08 19.39
N VAL A 142 -35.74 24.82 19.38
CA VAL A 142 -35.39 25.79 20.43
C VAL A 142 -36.06 27.15 20.20
N ASP A 143 -36.37 27.48 18.94
CA ASP A 143 -36.98 28.76 18.58
C ASP A 143 -38.53 28.76 18.66
N SER A 144 -39.17 27.60 18.84
CA SER A 144 -40.62 27.47 18.99
C SER A 144 -41.13 27.68 20.43
N GLY A 145 -40.36 28.40 21.25
CA GLY A 145 -40.86 28.97 22.50
C GLY A 145 -41.68 30.22 22.20
N LEU A 146 -43.01 30.12 22.27
CA LEU A 146 -44.01 31.21 22.18
C LEU A 146 -44.30 31.77 20.78
N SER A 147 -44.89 30.98 19.88
CA SER A 147 -45.96 31.48 19.00
C SER A 147 -46.74 30.34 18.35
N ASN A 148 -48.01 30.20 18.76
CA ASN A 148 -49.02 29.55 17.92
C ASN A 148 -49.38 30.55 16.80
N SER A 149 -48.62 30.55 15.71
CA SER A 149 -49.04 31.23 14.49
C SER A 149 -48.54 30.46 13.26
N ILE A 150 -49.49 29.73 12.67
CA ILE A 150 -49.72 29.52 11.23
C ILE A 150 -48.63 30.18 10.35
N LEU A 151 -47.48 29.55 10.27
CA LEU A 151 -46.55 29.70 9.17
C LEU A 151 -46.33 28.27 8.67
N PRO A 152 -46.40 28.02 7.35
CA PRO A 152 -46.09 26.69 6.84
C PRO A 152 -44.69 26.38 7.35
N GLU A 153 -44.54 25.22 7.98
CA GLU A 153 -43.26 24.56 8.26
C GLU A 153 -42.31 24.97 7.13
N THR A 154 -41.37 25.87 7.41
CA THR A 154 -40.45 26.34 6.39
C THR A 154 -39.56 25.15 6.15
N VAL A 155 -40.01 24.25 5.26
CA VAL A 155 -39.27 23.08 4.81
C VAL A 155 -37.92 23.61 4.42
N ASN A 156 -36.93 23.32 5.26
CA ASN A 156 -35.63 23.93 5.16
C ASN A 156 -35.00 23.32 3.90
N LYS A 157 -35.25 23.92 2.73
CA LYS A 157 -34.88 23.38 1.41
C LYS A 157 -33.36 23.12 1.33
N ASN A 158 -32.60 23.78 2.19
CA ASN A 158 -31.16 23.68 2.32
C ASN A 158 -30.69 22.52 3.22
N GLY A 159 -31.56 21.91 4.05
CA GLY A 159 -31.23 20.78 4.91
C GLY A 159 -30.57 19.60 4.17
N PRO A 160 -31.17 19.06 3.09
CA PRO A 160 -30.54 17.97 2.32
C PRO A 160 -29.23 18.41 1.65
N ILE A 161 -29.12 19.68 1.25
CA ILE A 161 -27.90 20.24 0.64
C ILE A 161 -26.78 20.33 1.68
N GLN A 162 -27.08 20.82 2.88
CA GLN A 162 -26.12 20.90 3.99
C GLN A 162 -25.65 19.51 4.43
N ALA A 163 -26.57 18.54 4.53
CA ALA A 163 -26.24 17.16 4.84
C ALA A 163 -25.25 16.56 3.82
N ASP A 164 -25.53 16.74 2.53
CA ASP A 164 -24.66 16.31 1.43
C ASP A 164 -23.29 17.01 1.45
N ILE A 165 -23.25 18.33 1.71
CA ILE A 165 -21.98 19.05 1.88
C ILE A 165 -21.15 18.45 3.02
N VAL A 166 -21.78 18.17 4.16
CA VAL A 166 -21.10 17.55 5.31
C VAL A 166 -20.56 16.17 4.94
N ARG A 167 -21.34 15.33 4.26
CA ARG A 167 -20.88 14.01 3.79
C ARG A 167 -19.68 14.14 2.87
N ARG A 168 -19.69 15.08 1.92
CA ARG A 168 -18.57 15.33 0.98
C ARG A 168 -17.31 15.85 1.66
N VAL A 169 -17.43 16.75 2.64
CA VAL A 169 -16.30 17.27 3.41
C VAL A 169 -15.67 16.17 4.26
N ALA A 170 -16.50 15.30 4.85
CA ALA A 170 -16.05 14.19 5.66
C ALA A 170 -15.57 12.98 4.82
N ALA A 171 -15.96 12.87 3.55
CA ALA A 171 -15.67 11.70 2.71
C ALA A 171 -14.16 11.43 2.60
N LEU A 172 -13.79 10.14 2.69
CA LEU A 172 -12.39 9.71 2.57
C LEU A 172 -11.81 10.00 1.18
N ASP A 173 -12.66 10.02 0.15
CA ASP A 173 -12.27 10.26 -1.25
C ASP A 173 -11.67 11.65 -1.46
N ASN A 174 -12.13 12.64 -0.67
CA ASN A 174 -11.63 14.01 -0.70
C ASN A 174 -10.49 14.25 0.31
N ALA A 175 -10.07 13.22 1.03
CA ALA A 175 -9.14 13.37 2.13
C ALA A 175 -7.67 13.38 1.70
N ASN A 176 -6.82 13.92 2.58
CA ASN A 176 -5.38 13.89 2.36
C ASN A 176 -4.80 12.46 2.55
N ALA A 177 -3.58 12.24 2.05
CA ALA A 177 -2.91 10.94 2.19
C ALA A 177 -2.80 10.51 3.66
N LYS A 178 -2.55 11.46 4.57
CA LYS A 178 -2.48 11.18 6.02
C LYS A 178 -3.80 10.63 6.57
N ALA A 179 -4.94 11.20 6.20
CA ALA A 179 -6.26 10.75 6.63
C ALA A 179 -6.56 9.34 6.11
N ILE A 180 -6.20 9.04 4.85
CA ILE A 180 -6.28 7.69 4.29
C ILE A 180 -5.43 6.71 5.11
N THR A 181 -4.19 7.08 5.43
CA THR A 181 -3.35 6.23 6.30
C THR A 181 -3.93 6.05 7.69
N MET A 182 -4.56 7.07 8.27
CA MET A 182 -5.18 6.96 9.59
C MET A 182 -6.42 6.06 9.56
N PHE A 183 -7.24 6.18 8.53
CA PHE A 183 -8.39 5.31 8.30
C PHE A 183 -7.95 3.83 8.17
N ASN A 184 -6.93 3.57 7.34
CA ASN A 184 -6.38 2.22 7.17
C ASN A 184 -5.71 1.68 8.45
N ILE A 185 -5.15 2.55 9.29
CA ILE A 185 -4.67 2.17 10.63
C ILE A 185 -5.83 1.77 11.53
N GLY A 186 -6.97 2.47 11.49
CA GLY A 186 -8.19 2.08 12.19
C GLY A 186 -8.63 0.66 11.84
N ARG A 187 -8.69 0.35 10.53
CA ARG A 187 -8.98 -1.02 10.05
C ARG A 187 -7.99 -2.07 10.54
N ALA A 188 -6.70 -1.69 10.67
CA ALA A 188 -5.68 -2.58 11.20
C ALA A 188 -5.88 -2.84 12.70
N LEU A 189 -6.27 -1.84 13.48
CA LEU A 189 -6.60 -1.97 14.90
C LEU A 189 -7.80 -2.92 15.09
N GLU A 190 -8.87 -2.72 14.33
CA GLU A 190 -10.07 -3.56 14.38
C GLU A 190 -9.77 -5.04 14.06
N LYS A 191 -8.88 -5.31 13.07
CA LYS A 191 -8.60 -6.67 12.61
C LYS A 191 -7.59 -7.43 13.48
N PHE A 192 -6.58 -6.75 14.02
CA PHE A 192 -5.48 -7.37 14.75
C PHE A 192 -5.56 -7.16 16.27
N GLY A 193 -6.40 -6.24 16.74
CA GLY A 193 -6.62 -5.97 18.16
C GLY A 193 -7.28 -7.17 18.84
N ARG A 194 -6.82 -7.49 20.06
CA ARG A 194 -7.47 -8.53 20.89
C ARG A 194 -8.71 -8.01 21.61
N SER A 195 -8.80 -6.70 21.74
CA SER A 195 -9.87 -5.95 22.39
C SER A 195 -10.03 -4.63 21.63
N ASP A 196 -11.19 -4.00 21.73
CA ASP A 196 -11.52 -2.75 21.06
C ASP A 196 -10.53 -1.60 21.37
N ALA A 197 -9.85 -1.65 22.51
CA ALA A 197 -8.86 -0.66 22.93
C ALA A 197 -7.39 -1.11 22.76
N ASP A 198 -7.15 -2.27 22.15
CA ASP A 198 -5.79 -2.81 22.02
C ASP A 198 -5.01 -2.12 20.89
N SER A 199 -4.15 -1.18 21.29
CA SER A 199 -3.20 -0.49 20.41
C SER A 199 -1.75 -0.93 20.61
N GLY A 200 -1.49 -1.73 21.65
CA GLY A 200 -0.15 -2.03 22.16
C GLY A 200 0.39 -3.39 21.74
N SER A 201 -0.48 -4.33 21.35
CA SER A 201 -0.06 -5.69 20.97
C SER A 201 0.95 -5.71 19.82
N ALA A 202 1.85 -6.70 19.84
CA ALA A 202 2.91 -6.84 18.85
C ALA A 202 2.35 -7.07 17.44
N GLU A 203 1.25 -7.81 17.32
CA GLU A 203 0.51 -8.05 16.07
C GLU A 203 -0.05 -6.73 15.51
N VAL A 204 -0.68 -5.94 16.38
CA VAL A 204 -1.26 -4.63 16.04
C VAL A 204 -0.19 -3.66 15.56
N GLN A 205 0.91 -3.53 16.31
CA GLN A 205 2.02 -2.64 15.91
C GLN A 205 2.63 -3.06 14.57
N ALA A 206 2.78 -4.37 14.33
CA ALA A 206 3.26 -4.89 13.05
C ALA A 206 2.29 -4.56 11.89
N ALA A 207 0.98 -4.63 12.12
CA ALA A 207 -0.04 -4.25 11.16
C ALA A 207 -0.02 -2.75 10.85
N VAL A 208 0.08 -1.90 11.88
CA VAL A 208 0.19 -0.44 11.74
C VAL A 208 1.40 -0.04 10.90
N TRP A 209 2.56 -0.65 11.14
CA TRP A 209 3.73 -0.37 10.31
C TRP A 209 3.57 -0.91 8.89
N THR A 210 2.86 -2.02 8.70
CA THR A 210 2.55 -2.54 7.36
C THR A 210 1.73 -1.53 6.54
N VAL A 211 0.71 -0.91 7.13
CA VAL A 211 -0.06 0.16 6.47
C VAL A 211 0.84 1.33 6.07
N ARG A 212 1.75 1.76 6.96
CA ARG A 212 2.69 2.86 6.68
C ARG A 212 3.72 2.50 5.61
N ILE A 213 4.22 1.26 5.63
CA ILE A 213 5.15 0.72 4.64
C ILE A 213 4.50 0.75 3.27
N ASN A 214 3.25 0.27 3.13
CA ASN A 214 2.54 0.27 1.86
C ASN A 214 2.32 1.68 1.31
N SER A 215 1.92 2.63 2.16
CA SER A 215 1.74 4.03 1.75
C SER A 215 3.06 4.69 1.28
N LEU A 216 4.17 4.41 1.98
CA LEU A 216 5.49 4.91 1.55
C LEU A 216 6.01 4.20 0.31
N GLU A 217 5.74 2.90 0.15
CA GLU A 217 6.11 2.13 -1.03
C GLU A 217 5.47 2.72 -2.28
N GLU A 218 4.16 3.03 -2.22
CA GLU A 218 3.43 3.67 -3.31
C GLU A 218 4.01 5.04 -3.67
N HIS A 219 4.33 5.86 -2.66
CA HIS A 219 4.98 7.15 -2.86
C HIS A 219 6.38 7.02 -3.50
N LEU A 220 7.20 6.07 -3.06
CA LEU A 220 8.56 5.83 -3.57
C LEU A 220 8.56 5.17 -4.96
N ARG A 221 7.49 4.47 -5.33
CA ARG A 221 7.28 3.95 -6.68
C ARG A 221 7.09 5.09 -7.68
N GLN A 222 6.43 6.17 -7.29
CA GLN A 222 6.29 7.37 -8.12
C GLN A 222 7.55 8.27 -8.03
N ASN A 223 8.21 8.30 -6.87
CA ASN A 223 9.31 9.22 -6.56
C ASN A 223 10.65 8.49 -6.32
N HIS A 224 11.30 8.05 -7.40
CA HIS A 224 12.53 7.25 -7.30
C HIS A 224 13.75 7.99 -6.70
N LYS A 225 13.77 9.34 -6.78
CA LYS A 225 14.88 10.18 -6.31
C LYS A 225 14.78 10.58 -4.84
N ASP A 226 13.71 10.20 -4.14
CA ASP A 226 13.54 10.53 -2.73
C ASP A 226 14.29 9.56 -1.82
N HIS A 227 15.55 9.90 -1.53
CA HIS A 227 16.42 9.08 -0.69
C HIS A 227 16.06 9.17 0.81
N GLN A 228 15.47 10.28 1.25
CA GLN A 228 15.16 10.49 2.67
C GLN A 228 13.96 9.65 3.08
N ASN A 229 12.89 9.65 2.29
CA ASN A 229 11.73 8.82 2.54
C ASN A 229 12.04 7.34 2.35
N ARG A 230 12.95 7.00 1.43
CA ARG A 230 13.46 5.63 1.31
C ARG A 230 14.18 5.15 2.57
N ARG A 231 14.98 6.01 3.21
CA ARG A 231 15.59 5.69 4.51
C ARG A 231 14.52 5.46 5.59
N SER A 232 13.47 6.28 5.61
CA SER A 232 12.34 6.12 6.54
C SER A 232 11.58 4.81 6.30
N TYR A 233 11.37 4.43 5.05
CA TYR A 233 10.79 3.14 4.65
C TYR A 233 11.64 1.97 5.16
N THR A 234 12.96 1.98 4.93
CA THR A 234 13.89 0.96 5.44
C THR A 234 13.82 0.84 6.97
N LYS A 235 13.76 1.98 7.69
CA LYS A 235 13.62 1.97 9.15
C LYS A 235 12.31 1.30 9.61
N LEU A 236 11.20 1.54 8.91
CA LEU A 236 9.91 0.93 9.24
C LEU A 236 9.92 -0.58 8.99
N LEU A 237 10.54 -1.04 7.90
CA LEU A 237 10.73 -2.48 7.64
C LEU A 237 11.49 -3.16 8.79
N HIS A 238 12.59 -2.56 9.25
CA HIS A 238 13.36 -3.09 10.37
C HIS A 238 12.57 -3.08 11.69
N LYS A 239 11.80 -2.02 11.96
CA LYS A 239 10.91 -1.96 13.14
C LYS A 239 9.90 -3.10 13.12
N ARG A 240 9.23 -3.32 11.98
CA ARG A 240 8.28 -4.43 11.79
C ARG A 240 8.93 -5.78 12.00
N ALA A 241 10.07 -6.01 11.37
CA ALA A 241 10.79 -7.27 11.53
C ALA A 241 11.22 -7.50 12.99
N LYS A 242 11.66 -6.47 13.72
CA LYS A 242 11.99 -6.57 15.14
C LYS A 242 10.79 -7.00 15.99
N MET A 243 9.61 -6.45 15.73
CA MET A 243 8.40 -6.81 16.47
C MET A 243 7.91 -8.22 16.15
N LEU A 244 7.97 -8.63 14.88
CA LEU A 244 7.64 -9.99 14.50
C LEU A 244 8.64 -11.02 15.08
N LYS A 245 9.93 -10.67 15.17
CA LYS A 245 10.94 -11.48 15.88
C LYS A 245 10.65 -11.56 17.38
N TYR A 246 10.15 -10.49 18.00
CA TYR A 246 9.72 -10.50 19.40
C TYR A 246 8.50 -11.43 19.57
N LEU A 247 7.47 -11.26 18.75
CA LEU A 247 6.27 -12.09 18.79
C LEU A 247 6.59 -13.57 18.63
N ARG A 248 7.52 -13.93 17.73
CA ARG A 248 8.00 -15.31 17.55
C ARG A 248 8.60 -15.90 18.83
N ARG A 249 9.37 -15.11 19.60
CA ARG A 249 9.98 -15.57 20.85
C ARG A 249 8.94 -15.78 21.95
N GLU A 250 7.87 -14.99 21.93
CA GLU A 250 6.79 -15.06 22.91
C GLU A 250 5.78 -16.17 22.59
N SER A 251 5.34 -16.28 21.34
CA SER A 251 4.39 -17.30 20.88
C SER A 251 4.55 -17.59 19.40
N LEU A 252 4.86 -18.85 19.08
CA LEU A 252 5.00 -19.31 17.69
C LEU A 252 3.66 -19.33 16.94
N GLU A 253 2.57 -19.72 17.61
CA GLU A 253 1.24 -19.81 17.00
C GLU A 253 0.75 -18.44 16.55
N ARG A 254 0.80 -17.43 17.44
CA ARG A 254 0.41 -16.05 17.12
C ARG A 254 1.27 -15.47 16.02
N TYR A 255 2.56 -15.79 16.01
CA TYR A 255 3.48 -15.37 14.97
C TYR A 255 3.06 -15.87 13.57
N TYR A 256 2.78 -17.17 13.41
CA TYR A 256 2.37 -17.71 12.11
C TYR A 256 1.00 -17.19 11.66
N LEU A 257 0.04 -17.02 12.59
CA LEU A 257 -1.25 -16.42 12.29
C LEU A 257 -1.10 -14.97 11.80
N CYS A 258 -0.29 -14.17 12.50
CA CYS A 258 -0.01 -12.79 12.14
C CYS A 258 0.69 -12.69 10.77
N LEU A 259 1.68 -13.55 10.50
CA LEU A 259 2.34 -13.61 9.19
C LEU A 259 1.35 -13.90 8.05
N LYS A 260 0.47 -14.89 8.24
CA LYS A 260 -0.54 -15.27 7.24
C LYS A 260 -1.51 -14.11 6.97
N GLN A 261 -1.97 -13.43 8.02
CA GLN A 261 -2.89 -12.29 7.89
C GLN A 261 -2.22 -11.08 7.21
N LEU A 262 -0.95 -10.80 7.53
CA LEU A 262 -0.20 -9.69 6.93
C LEU A 262 0.31 -9.99 5.52
N GLY A 263 0.34 -11.26 5.09
CA GLY A 263 0.89 -11.65 3.78
C GLY A 263 2.41 -11.68 3.75
N LEU A 264 3.05 -11.97 4.89
CA LEU A 264 4.50 -11.97 5.02
C LEU A 264 5.04 -13.40 5.09
N THR A 265 6.18 -13.64 4.43
CA THR A 265 6.92 -14.89 4.61
C THR A 265 7.85 -14.82 5.80
N LYS A 266 8.19 -16.00 6.32
CA LYS A 266 9.22 -16.18 7.35
C LYS A 266 10.57 -15.58 6.91
N GLU A 267 10.95 -15.79 5.65
CA GLU A 267 12.22 -15.32 5.08
C GLU A 267 12.37 -13.80 5.15
N MET A 268 11.28 -13.06 4.88
CA MET A 268 11.26 -11.59 4.95
C MET A 268 11.48 -11.03 6.36
N VAL A 269 11.26 -11.85 7.40
CA VAL A 269 11.42 -11.44 8.80
C VAL A 269 12.75 -11.92 9.36
N GLU A 270 13.14 -13.17 9.10
CA GLU A 270 14.23 -13.82 9.82
C GLU A 270 15.61 -13.54 9.24
N GLY A 271 15.69 -13.32 7.92
CA GLY A 271 16.93 -13.02 7.21
C GLY A 271 17.47 -11.61 7.43
N GLU A 272 18.60 -11.34 6.78
CA GLU A 272 19.07 -9.97 6.57
C GLU A 272 18.16 -9.29 5.55
N ILE A 273 17.61 -8.14 5.92
CA ILE A 273 16.73 -7.38 5.03
C ILE A 273 17.62 -6.59 4.07
N LEU A 274 17.91 -7.21 2.93
CA LEU A 274 18.68 -6.61 1.85
C LEU A 274 17.74 -5.77 0.97
N ILE A 275 17.91 -4.45 1.01
CA ILE A 275 17.17 -3.53 0.14
C ILE A 275 18.13 -3.09 -0.97
N PRO A 276 17.93 -3.54 -2.22
CA PRO A 276 18.86 -3.27 -3.31
C PRO A 276 18.89 -1.77 -3.61
N ARG A 277 20.09 -1.20 -3.83
CA ARG A 277 20.30 0.25 -3.98
C ARG A 277 19.48 0.87 -5.14
N ARG A 278 19.13 0.08 -6.15
CA ARG A 278 18.16 0.41 -7.19
C ARG A 278 17.03 -0.62 -7.10
N VAL A 279 15.79 -0.16 -6.90
CA VAL A 279 14.62 -1.02 -7.03
C VAL A 279 14.25 -0.95 -8.51
N GLU A 280 14.54 -2.03 -9.24
CA GLU A 280 14.05 -2.18 -10.61
C GLU A 280 12.58 -2.50 -10.49
N TYR A 281 11.73 -1.52 -10.79
CA TYR A 281 10.31 -1.78 -11.02
C TYR A 281 10.21 -2.22 -12.48
N GLU A 282 9.99 -3.52 -12.70
CA GLU A 282 9.52 -4.05 -14.00
C GLU A 282 8.12 -3.52 -14.31
#